data_AF-A0A644TAQ8-F1
#
_entry.id   AF-A0A644TAQ8-F1
#
_cell.length_a   1.000
_cell.length_b   1.000
_cell.length_c   1.000
_cell.angle_alpha   90.00
_cell.angle_beta   90.00
_cell.angle_gamma   90.00
#
_symmetry.space_group_name_H-M   'P 1'
#
loop_
_entity.id
_entity.type
_entity.pdbx_description
1 polymer ?
#
loop_
_entity_poly.entity_id
_entity_poly.type
_entity_poly.pdbx_seq_one_letter_code
_entity_poly.pdbx_strand_id
1 'polypeptide(L)'
;MKKLFLFFSLLILTIAFGQDNNFKKFKEFYQNGDMIAIEKLLKDWEKNPNAEFFVSSVNYYFNKSRKEVVSLDQNLPKTEGFELKDDNGKTVAYLSSKNHYDANLLQKTFKYFDEGISKFPNRLDIRFGKIYILGQLEDYENFSNEIVKTIQYSSQNNNQWLWSEDANYDGGEKEFLLSIQDYNNQIYDTNNDSLLKYMKQINEEVLKYYPNHVESLSNLAIVSLISKNYDEALSYLLKAEKLAPEDFIVLNNLAYSYKMKSDKTNAIKYYQLVKKYGDDRAKSQAENELKKLQQ
;
A
#
# COMPACT_ATOMS: atom_id res chain seq x y z
N MET A 1 14.82 -7.95 2.40
CA MET A 1 13.69 -7.27 3.06
C MET A 1 14.22 -6.11 3.87
N LYS A 2 14.29 -4.91 3.27
CA LYS A 2 14.65 -3.70 4.00
C LYS A 2 13.47 -3.37 4.91
N LYS A 3 13.64 -3.49 6.22
CA LYS A 3 12.69 -2.95 7.20
C LYS A 3 12.55 -1.46 6.85
N LEU A 4 11.38 -1.03 6.39
CA LEU A 4 11.07 0.37 6.11
C LEU A 4 10.90 1.10 7.45
N PHE A 5 11.98 1.23 8.20
CA PHE A 5 12.10 2.30 9.18
C PHE A 5 12.35 3.57 8.38
N LEU A 6 11.30 4.31 8.04
CA LEU A 6 11.41 5.69 7.59
C LEU A 6 11.83 6.56 8.78
N PHE A 7 13.10 6.47 9.17
CA PHE A 7 13.78 7.56 9.85
C PHE A 7 14.38 8.43 8.75
N PHE A 8 13.81 9.63 8.59
CA PHE A 8 14.31 10.66 7.70
C PHE A 8 15.77 10.99 8.05
N SER A 9 16.70 10.60 7.19
CA SER A 9 18.06 11.14 7.25
C SER A 9 18.02 12.58 6.74
N LEU A 10 18.12 13.53 7.68
CA LEU A 10 18.28 14.95 7.41
C LEU A 10 19.58 15.16 6.61
N LEU A 11 19.46 15.53 5.33
CA LEU A 11 20.52 16.25 4.65
C LEU A 11 20.23 17.73 4.83
N ILE A 12 21.01 18.37 5.70
CA ILE A 12 20.89 19.79 6.03
C ILE A 12 21.32 20.58 4.79
N LEU A 13 20.34 21.15 4.08
CA LEU A 13 20.51 22.35 3.29
C LEU A 13 19.54 23.38 3.85
N THR A 14 20.10 24.32 4.59
CA THR A 14 19.39 25.44 5.20
C THR A 14 18.78 26.32 4.13
N ILE A 15 17.47 26.17 3.93
CA ILE A 15 16.62 27.26 3.44
C ILE A 15 15.63 27.55 4.57
N ALA A 16 15.87 28.64 5.28
CA ALA A 16 15.03 29.12 6.36
C ALA A 16 13.73 29.72 5.79
N PHE A 17 12.75 28.86 5.52
CA PHE A 17 11.33 29.23 5.61
C PHE A 17 10.79 28.65 6.92
N GLY A 18 10.06 29.48 7.67
CA GLY A 18 9.83 29.31 9.11
C GLY A 18 9.31 27.93 9.52
N GLN A 19 10.18 27.13 10.16
CA GLN A 19 9.75 25.94 10.88
C GLN A 19 8.72 26.32 11.94
N ASP A 20 7.57 25.64 11.95
CA ASP A 20 6.66 25.73 13.08
C ASP A 20 7.39 25.21 14.33
N ASN A 21 7.63 26.12 15.28
CA ASN A 21 8.29 25.83 16.54
C ASN A 21 7.60 24.69 17.30
N ASN A 22 6.28 24.52 17.14
CA ASN A 22 5.54 23.43 17.75
C ASN A 22 5.87 22.08 17.10
N PHE A 23 5.95 22.01 15.77
CA PHE A 23 6.28 20.74 15.10
C PHE A 23 7.70 20.26 15.44
N LYS A 24 8.66 21.19 15.52
CA LYS A 24 10.01 20.86 15.97
C LYS A 24 10.03 20.31 17.40
N LYS A 25 9.34 20.97 18.34
CA LYS A 25 9.20 20.50 19.74
C LYS A 25 8.52 19.13 19.80
N PHE A 26 7.48 18.91 19.00
CA PHE A 26 6.81 17.63 18.93
C PHE A 26 7.78 16.52 18.52
N LYS A 27 8.55 16.72 17.44
CA LYS A 27 9.56 15.76 16.98
C LYS A 27 10.58 15.44 18.08
N GLU A 28 11.07 16.44 18.79
CA GLU A 28 12.01 16.28 19.91
C GLU A 28 11.40 15.49 21.08
N PHE A 29 10.22 15.87 21.55
CA PHE A 29 9.55 15.17 22.65
C PHE A 29 9.19 13.73 22.27
N TYR A 30 8.79 13.49 21.02
CA TYR A 30 8.48 12.15 20.51
C TYR A 30 9.72 11.25 20.48
N GLN A 31 10.85 11.77 20.01
CA GLN A 31 12.13 11.04 20.03
C GLN A 31 12.59 10.72 21.46
N ASN A 32 12.37 11.63 22.40
CA ASN A 32 12.72 11.45 23.81
C ASN A 32 11.69 10.62 24.61
N GLY A 33 10.57 10.23 23.99
CA GLY A 33 9.51 9.48 24.66
C GLY A 33 8.71 10.30 25.70
N ASP A 34 8.79 11.63 25.68
CA ASP A 34 8.12 12.51 26.64
C ASP A 34 6.65 12.73 26.26
N MET A 35 5.83 11.72 26.57
CA MET A 35 4.40 11.71 26.25
C MET A 35 3.60 12.77 27.01
N ILE A 36 4.12 13.27 28.15
CA ILE A 36 3.46 14.30 28.95
C ILE A 36 3.69 15.67 28.29
N ALA A 37 4.93 15.96 27.86
CA ALA A 37 5.25 17.18 27.13
C ALA A 37 4.49 17.24 25.80
N ILE A 38 4.37 16.12 25.08
CA ILE A 38 3.54 16.05 23.86
C ILE A 38 2.09 16.37 24.17
N GLU A 39 1.49 15.77 25.21
CA GLU A 39 0.09 16.02 25.54
C GLU A 39 -0.17 17.50 25.85
N LYS A 40 0.75 18.14 26.59
CA LYS A 40 0.68 19.57 26.89
C LYS A 40 0.81 20.42 25.63
N LEU A 41 1.79 20.10 24.78
CA LEU A 41 2.03 20.80 23.52
C LEU A 41 0.80 20.74 22.61
N LEU A 42 0.19 19.56 22.43
CA LEU A 42 -0.98 19.38 21.57
C LEU A 42 -2.20 20.15 22.10
N LYS A 43 -2.43 20.17 23.42
CA LYS A 43 -3.54 20.97 24.03
C LYS A 43 -3.42 22.46 23.75
N ASP A 44 -2.20 22.99 23.76
CA ASP A 44 -1.98 24.41 23.44
C ASP A 44 -2.03 24.67 21.93
N TRP A 45 -1.50 23.75 21.11
CA TRP A 45 -1.48 23.86 19.65
C TRP A 45 -2.88 23.74 19.02
N GLU A 46 -3.80 22.99 19.64
CA GLU A 46 -5.19 22.83 19.19
C GLU A 46 -5.96 24.17 19.10
N LYS A 47 -5.52 25.20 19.83
CA LYS A 47 -6.10 26.56 19.77
C LYS A 47 -5.92 27.23 18.41
N ASN A 48 -4.81 26.94 17.73
CA ASN A 48 -4.47 27.47 16.40
C ASN A 48 -3.84 26.35 15.54
N PRO A 49 -4.66 25.39 15.05
CA PRO A 49 -4.16 24.20 14.41
C PRO A 49 -3.76 24.47 12.95
N ASN A 50 -2.59 23.96 12.55
CA ASN A 50 -2.17 23.84 11.15
C ASN A 50 -2.09 22.36 10.76
N ALA A 51 -1.62 22.05 9.54
CA ALA A 51 -1.52 20.67 9.07
C ALA A 51 -0.64 19.80 9.98
N GLU A 52 0.49 20.33 10.48
CA GLU A 52 1.39 19.59 11.36
C GLU A 52 0.77 19.26 12.73
N PHE A 53 -0.15 20.09 13.23
CA PHE A 53 -0.93 19.74 14.41
C PHE A 53 -1.73 18.45 14.21
N PHE A 54 -2.39 18.30 13.06
CA PHE A 54 -3.18 17.10 12.75
C PHE A 54 -2.28 15.88 12.61
N VAL A 55 -1.19 15.96 11.86
CA VAL A 55 -0.18 14.89 11.70
C VAL A 55 0.41 14.48 13.07
N SER A 56 0.74 15.45 13.90
CA SER A 56 1.30 15.20 15.23
C SER A 56 0.27 14.55 16.16
N SER A 57 -0.98 14.99 16.09
CA SER A 57 -2.09 14.45 16.89
C SER A 57 -2.40 13.00 16.52
N VAL A 58 -2.47 12.67 15.22
CA VAL A 58 -2.70 11.28 14.79
C VAL A 58 -1.57 10.36 15.23
N ASN A 59 -0.31 10.79 15.10
CA ASN A 59 0.84 10.02 15.54
C ASN A 59 0.85 9.79 17.05
N TYR A 60 0.50 10.82 17.83
CA TYR A 60 0.40 10.70 19.29
C TYR A 60 -0.73 9.75 19.71
N TYR A 61 -1.95 9.96 19.21
CA TYR A 61 -3.10 9.18 19.64
C TYR A 61 -3.06 7.73 19.13
N PHE A 62 -2.54 7.49 17.93
CA PHE A 62 -2.32 6.13 17.43
C PHE A 62 -1.24 5.40 18.24
N ASN A 63 -0.12 6.06 18.56
CA ASN A 63 0.89 5.43 19.41
C ASN A 63 0.35 5.15 20.82
N LYS A 64 -0.43 6.08 21.39
CA LYS A 64 -1.05 5.93 22.72
C LYS A 64 -2.15 4.86 22.73
N SER A 65 -2.80 4.59 21.60
CA SER A 65 -3.82 3.54 21.52
C SER A 65 -3.20 2.13 21.54
N ARG A 66 -1.98 1.98 21.02
CA ARG A 66 -1.29 0.69 20.92
C ARG A 66 -0.86 0.16 22.29
N LYS A 67 -1.27 -1.06 22.58
CA LYS A 67 -0.83 -1.90 23.70
C LYS A 67 -0.25 -3.19 23.13
N GLU A 68 1.01 -3.45 23.42
CA GLU A 68 1.65 -4.71 23.04
C GLU A 68 1.25 -5.79 24.06
N VAL A 69 0.67 -6.89 23.57
CA VAL A 69 0.23 -8.01 24.39
C VAL A 69 0.90 -9.28 23.87
N VAL A 70 1.44 -10.07 24.78
CA VAL A 70 1.98 -11.39 24.44
C VAL A 70 0.80 -12.35 24.23
N SER A 71 0.75 -12.97 23.06
CA SER A 71 -0.26 -13.97 22.68
C SER A 71 0.37 -15.34 22.51
N LEU A 72 -0.44 -16.37 22.80
CA LEU A 72 -0.12 -17.76 22.54
C LEU A 72 -1.08 -18.28 21.47
N ASP A 73 -0.57 -18.61 20.30
CA ASP A 73 -1.36 -19.01 19.14
C ASP A 73 -0.85 -20.32 18.54
N GLN A 74 -1.74 -21.13 17.96
CA GLN A 74 -1.33 -22.36 17.27
C GLN A 74 -0.79 -22.10 15.86
N ASN A 75 -1.14 -20.95 15.29
CA ASN A 75 -0.70 -20.54 13.95
C ASN A 75 0.64 -19.80 14.04
N LEU A 76 1.47 -19.99 13.02
CA LEU A 76 2.72 -19.25 12.87
C LEU A 76 2.43 -17.74 12.85
N PRO A 77 3.05 -16.94 13.73
CA PRO A 77 2.82 -15.49 13.75
C PRO A 77 3.36 -14.84 12.47
N LYS A 78 2.68 -13.77 12.02
CA LYS A 78 3.18 -12.91 10.94
C LYS A 78 4.41 -12.08 11.37
N THR A 79 4.61 -11.95 12.68
CA THR A 79 5.71 -11.22 13.34
C THR A 79 6.72 -12.19 13.95
N GLU A 80 7.84 -11.67 14.47
CA GLU A 80 8.79 -12.47 15.24
C GLU A 80 8.09 -13.12 16.45
N GLY A 81 8.38 -14.39 16.70
CA GLY A 81 7.79 -15.17 17.79
C GLY A 81 8.60 -16.42 18.11
N PHE A 82 8.33 -17.00 19.27
CA PHE A 82 9.01 -18.20 19.78
C PHE A 82 8.14 -19.44 19.59
N GLU A 83 8.72 -20.50 19.02
CA GLU A 83 8.08 -21.82 18.97
C GLU A 83 8.07 -22.46 20.35
N LEU A 84 6.91 -22.96 20.77
CA LEU A 84 6.78 -23.86 21.90
C LEU A 84 6.64 -25.28 21.37
N LYS A 85 7.50 -26.18 21.85
CA LYS A 85 7.54 -27.59 21.45
C LYS A 85 7.15 -28.49 22.61
N ASP A 86 6.49 -29.60 22.29
CA ASP A 86 6.29 -30.69 23.26
C ASP A 86 7.60 -31.47 23.49
N ASP A 87 7.55 -32.45 24.40
CA ASP A 87 8.69 -33.30 24.75
C ASP A 87 9.22 -34.13 23.57
N ASN A 88 8.43 -34.29 22.49
CA ASN A 88 8.82 -34.97 21.26
C ASN A 88 9.40 -34.02 20.20
N GLY A 89 9.55 -32.73 20.53
CA GLY A 89 10.06 -31.71 19.61
C GLY A 89 9.05 -31.20 18.59
N LYS A 90 7.76 -31.55 18.72
CA LYS A 90 6.70 -31.06 17.83
C LYS A 90 6.22 -29.70 18.31
N THR A 91 6.15 -28.72 17.41
CA THR A 91 5.60 -27.40 17.73
C THR A 91 4.12 -27.50 18.07
N VAL A 92 3.75 -27.03 19.26
CA VAL A 92 2.37 -27.05 19.81
C VAL A 92 1.74 -25.67 19.86
N ALA A 93 2.56 -24.60 19.92
CA ALA A 93 2.11 -23.22 19.88
C ALA A 93 3.27 -22.27 19.54
N TYR A 94 2.93 -21.01 19.32
CA TYR A 94 3.84 -19.90 19.12
C TYR A 94 3.52 -18.80 20.13
N LEU A 95 4.54 -18.30 20.80
CA LEU A 95 4.48 -17.12 21.65
C LEU A 95 4.89 -15.90 20.80
N SER A 96 4.01 -14.92 20.64
CA SER A 96 4.31 -13.73 19.83
C SER A 96 3.74 -12.47 20.44
N SER A 97 4.28 -11.31 20.08
CA SER A 97 3.68 -10.02 20.40
C SER A 97 2.59 -9.67 19.38
N LYS A 98 1.40 -9.33 19.88
CA LYS A 98 0.31 -8.75 19.11
C LYS A 98 -0.02 -7.35 19.64
N ASN A 99 -0.30 -6.44 18.71
CA ASN A 99 -0.80 -5.12 19.06
C ASN A 99 -2.32 -5.18 19.27
N HIS A 100 -2.76 -4.76 20.45
CA HIS A 100 -4.14 -4.40 20.71
C HIS A 100 -4.26 -2.88 20.75
N TYR A 101 -5.37 -2.34 20.27
CA TYR A 101 -5.56 -0.90 20.20
C TYR A 101 -6.77 -0.45 21.00
N ASP A 102 -6.61 0.59 21.81
CA ASP A 102 -7.72 1.24 22.50
C ASP A 102 -8.68 1.89 21.48
N ALA A 103 -9.93 1.43 21.48
CA ALA A 103 -10.94 1.83 20.49
C ALA A 103 -11.27 3.33 20.54
N ASN A 104 -11.31 3.94 21.73
CA ASN A 104 -11.62 5.36 21.87
C ASN A 104 -10.48 6.23 21.34
N LEU A 105 -9.23 5.83 21.62
CA LEU A 105 -8.05 6.52 21.09
C LEU A 105 -7.93 6.34 19.58
N LEU A 106 -8.24 5.15 19.02
CA LEU A 106 -8.31 4.95 17.57
C LEU A 106 -9.38 5.81 16.91
N GLN A 107 -10.58 5.88 17.49
CA GLN A 107 -11.63 6.76 16.99
C GLN A 107 -11.16 8.22 16.98
N LYS A 108 -10.45 8.65 18.03
CA LYS A 108 -9.87 9.98 18.11
C LYS A 108 -8.80 10.21 17.04
N THR A 109 -7.95 9.21 16.76
CA THR A 109 -6.98 9.25 15.65
C THR A 109 -7.67 9.49 14.31
N PHE A 110 -8.69 8.70 13.97
CA PHE A 110 -9.41 8.86 12.70
C PHE A 110 -10.16 10.19 12.59
N LYS A 111 -10.69 10.70 13.71
CA LYS A 111 -11.27 12.04 13.75
C LYS A 111 -10.25 13.12 13.35
N TYR A 112 -9.03 13.08 13.87
CA TYR A 112 -7.99 14.04 13.47
C TYR A 112 -7.53 13.86 12.03
N PHE A 113 -7.50 12.64 11.50
CA PHE A 113 -7.27 12.44 10.06
C PHE A 113 -8.35 13.11 9.23
N ASP A 114 -9.62 12.87 9.54
CA ASP A 114 -10.75 13.42 8.77
C ASP A 114 -10.79 14.95 8.82
N GLU A 115 -10.57 15.54 10.00
CA GLU A 115 -10.46 16.99 10.15
C GLU A 115 -9.24 17.57 9.41
N GLY A 116 -8.09 16.89 9.49
CA GLY A 116 -6.86 17.29 8.81
C GLY A 116 -7.01 17.27 7.29
N ILE A 117 -7.56 16.18 6.74
CA ILE A 117 -7.85 16.04 5.30
C ILE A 117 -8.87 17.09 4.85
N SER A 118 -9.89 17.37 5.65
CA SER A 118 -10.89 18.38 5.29
C SER A 118 -10.32 19.81 5.26
N LYS A 119 -9.38 20.15 6.15
CA LYS A 119 -8.79 21.50 6.23
C LYS A 119 -7.60 21.69 5.29
N PHE A 120 -6.84 20.62 5.05
CA PHE A 120 -5.62 20.63 4.24
C PHE A 120 -5.70 19.55 3.15
N PRO A 121 -6.64 19.69 2.19
CA PRO A 121 -6.98 18.58 1.29
C PRO A 121 -5.86 18.19 0.32
N ASN A 122 -4.91 19.11 0.05
CA ASN A 122 -3.69 18.89 -0.74
C ASN A 122 -2.55 18.24 0.06
N ARG A 123 -2.70 17.97 1.36
CA ARG A 123 -1.66 17.30 2.16
C ARG A 123 -1.75 15.79 2.00
N LEU A 124 -0.95 15.28 1.06
CA LEU A 124 -0.94 13.87 0.68
C LEU A 124 -0.47 12.97 1.82
N ASP A 125 0.48 13.44 2.63
CA ASP A 125 1.01 12.71 3.79
C ASP A 125 -0.08 12.39 4.83
N ILE A 126 -1.08 13.26 5.00
CA ILE A 126 -2.20 12.99 5.91
C ILE A 126 -3.06 11.84 5.37
N ARG A 127 -3.36 11.84 4.07
CA ARG A 127 -4.13 10.77 3.40
C ARG A 127 -3.38 9.45 3.43
N PHE A 128 -2.10 9.48 3.05
CA PHE A 128 -1.23 8.30 3.07
C PHE A 128 -1.02 7.76 4.49
N GLY A 129 -0.92 8.65 5.50
CA GLY A 129 -0.90 8.25 6.91
C GLY A 129 -2.17 7.51 7.34
N LYS A 130 -3.35 7.98 6.90
CA LYS A 130 -4.63 7.31 7.17
C LYS A 130 -4.70 5.95 6.50
N ILE A 131 -4.34 5.88 5.21
CA ILE A 131 -4.31 4.63 4.44
C ILE A 131 -3.34 3.64 5.10
N TYR A 132 -2.15 4.08 5.48
CA TYR A 132 -1.16 3.25 6.17
C TYR A 132 -1.73 2.64 7.46
N ILE A 133 -2.36 3.45 8.33
CA ILE A 133 -2.93 2.94 9.58
C ILE A 133 -4.10 1.98 9.31
N LEU A 134 -4.98 2.27 8.35
CA LEU A 134 -6.06 1.36 7.97
C LEU A 134 -5.51 0.01 7.49
N GLY A 135 -4.43 0.03 6.70
CA GLY A 135 -3.74 -1.18 6.25
C GLY A 135 -3.11 -1.97 7.40
N GLN A 136 -2.52 -1.30 8.39
CA GLN A 136 -1.99 -1.95 9.59
C GLN A 136 -3.07 -2.60 10.45
N LEU A 137 -4.27 -2.02 10.47
CA LEU A 137 -5.43 -2.55 11.17
C LEU A 137 -6.15 -3.64 10.36
N GLU A 138 -5.68 -3.93 9.14
CA GLU A 138 -6.33 -4.84 8.18
C GLU A 138 -7.80 -4.45 7.87
N ASP A 139 -8.16 -3.17 8.05
CA ASP A 139 -9.47 -2.62 7.70
C ASP A 139 -9.53 -2.31 6.20
N TYR A 140 -9.53 -3.36 5.38
CA TYR A 140 -9.42 -3.26 3.93
C TYR A 140 -10.60 -2.54 3.25
N GLU A 141 -11.76 -2.49 3.92
CA GLU A 141 -12.91 -1.72 3.44
C GLU A 141 -12.62 -0.23 3.51
N ASN A 142 -12.27 0.29 4.70
CA ASN A 142 -11.96 1.71 4.85
C ASN A 142 -10.65 2.08 4.15
N PHE A 143 -9.67 1.16 4.12
CA PHE A 143 -8.40 1.31 3.38
C PHE A 143 -8.65 1.61 1.90
N SER A 144 -9.42 0.75 1.23
CA SER A 144 -9.72 0.92 -0.20
C SER A 144 -10.60 2.14 -0.47
N ASN A 145 -11.55 2.44 0.42
CA ASN A 145 -12.37 3.65 0.33
C ASN A 145 -11.52 4.93 0.43
N GLU A 146 -10.53 5.00 1.31
CA GLU A 146 -9.65 6.16 1.42
C GLU A 146 -8.69 6.28 0.23
N ILE A 147 -8.20 5.17 -0.31
CA ILE A 147 -7.41 5.15 -1.55
C ILE A 147 -8.23 5.71 -2.72
N VAL A 148 -9.48 5.24 -2.88
CA VAL A 148 -10.41 5.74 -3.92
C VAL A 148 -10.64 7.24 -3.79
N LYS A 149 -10.94 7.74 -2.57
CA LYS A 149 -11.10 9.18 -2.32
C LYS A 149 -9.83 9.96 -2.66
N THR A 150 -8.67 9.39 -2.38
CA THR A 150 -7.37 10.00 -2.69
C THR A 150 -7.14 10.09 -4.20
N ILE A 151 -7.43 9.03 -4.96
CA ILE A 151 -7.37 9.02 -6.44
C ILE A 151 -8.32 10.08 -7.03
N GLN A 152 -9.56 10.14 -6.54
CA GLN A 152 -10.56 11.10 -6.97
C GLN A 152 -10.16 12.55 -6.71
N TYR A 153 -9.48 12.80 -5.59
CA TYR A 153 -8.98 14.14 -5.30
C TYR A 153 -7.71 14.46 -6.11
N SER A 154 -6.87 13.46 -6.40
CA SER A 154 -5.71 13.62 -7.27
C SER A 154 -6.08 14.13 -8.66
N SER A 155 -7.21 13.66 -9.20
CA SER A 155 -7.71 14.16 -10.50
C SER A 155 -8.26 15.59 -10.41
N GLN A 156 -8.77 16.01 -9.24
CA GLN A 156 -9.26 17.38 -9.02
C GLN A 156 -8.12 18.39 -8.84
N ASN A 157 -7.04 18.00 -8.17
CA ASN A 157 -5.88 18.87 -7.96
C ASN A 157 -4.77 18.68 -9.00
N ASN A 158 -4.99 17.90 -10.06
CA ASN A 158 -4.01 17.60 -11.11
C ASN A 158 -2.68 17.06 -10.57
N ASN A 159 -2.76 16.14 -9.60
CA ASN A 159 -1.60 15.56 -8.90
C ASN A 159 -0.70 16.60 -8.21
N GLN A 160 -1.21 17.81 -7.93
CA GLN A 160 -0.47 18.85 -7.21
C GLN A 160 -0.63 18.64 -5.71
N TRP A 161 0.35 17.94 -5.14
CA TRP A 161 0.35 17.53 -3.75
C TRP A 161 1.38 18.27 -2.92
N LEU A 162 1.02 18.46 -1.65
CA LEU A 162 1.93 18.90 -0.59
C LEU A 162 2.25 17.72 0.33
N TRP A 163 3.42 17.78 0.93
CA TRP A 163 3.91 16.88 1.95
C TRP A 163 4.06 17.62 3.29
N SER A 164 4.75 16.99 4.26
CA SER A 164 5.06 17.60 5.54
C SER A 164 5.73 18.98 5.42
N GLU A 165 5.36 19.87 6.33
CA GLU A 165 5.77 21.28 6.39
C GLU A 165 5.36 22.06 5.12
N ASP A 166 4.28 21.61 4.46
CA ASP A 166 3.74 22.16 3.22
C ASP A 166 4.76 22.19 2.07
N ALA A 167 5.73 21.28 2.10
CA ALA A 167 6.69 21.08 1.01
C ALA A 167 5.98 20.52 -0.23
N ASN A 168 6.41 20.89 -1.42
CA ASN A 168 5.89 20.28 -2.65
C ASN A 168 6.24 18.80 -2.70
N TYR A 169 5.30 17.98 -3.15
CA TYR A 169 5.55 16.58 -3.46
C TYR A 169 6.05 16.45 -4.91
N ASP A 170 7.37 16.28 -5.06
CA ASP A 170 8.04 16.30 -6.37
C ASP A 170 7.81 15.02 -7.22
N GLY A 171 7.17 13.99 -6.65
CA GLY A 171 6.97 12.71 -7.32
C GLY A 171 5.96 12.72 -8.47
N GLY A 172 5.08 13.73 -8.52
CA GLY A 172 4.07 13.89 -9.55
C GLY A 172 3.13 12.68 -9.70
N GLU A 173 2.50 12.57 -10.88
CA GLU A 173 1.56 11.48 -11.20
C GLU A 173 2.19 10.09 -11.08
N LYS A 174 3.44 9.93 -11.55
CA LYS A 174 4.11 8.63 -11.59
C LYS A 174 4.32 8.07 -10.18
N GLU A 175 4.96 8.81 -9.29
CA GLU A 175 5.22 8.32 -7.92
C GLU A 175 3.93 8.21 -7.09
N PHE A 176 2.94 9.05 -7.38
CA PHE A 176 1.60 8.90 -6.82
C PHE A 176 0.98 7.55 -7.19
N LEU A 177 0.96 7.19 -8.49
CA LEU A 177 0.42 5.91 -8.97
C LEU A 177 1.24 4.71 -8.51
N LEU A 178 2.57 4.86 -8.35
CA LEU A 178 3.41 3.83 -7.73
C LEU A 178 3.00 3.56 -6.27
N SER A 179 2.66 4.61 -5.51
CA SER A 179 2.13 4.44 -4.15
C SER A 179 0.79 3.69 -4.15
N ILE A 180 -0.08 3.93 -5.14
CA ILE A 180 -1.32 3.17 -5.32
C ILE A 180 -1.04 1.70 -5.68
N GLN A 181 0.01 1.43 -6.47
CA GLN A 181 0.44 0.06 -6.76
C GLN A 181 0.92 -0.66 -5.50
N ASP A 182 1.66 0.02 -4.62
CA ASP A 182 2.11 -0.57 -3.36
C ASP A 182 0.93 -0.98 -2.47
N TYR A 183 -0.14 -0.18 -2.43
CA TYR A 183 -1.36 -0.55 -1.72
C TYR A 183 -2.12 -1.73 -2.35
N ASN A 184 -2.08 -1.87 -3.68
CA ASN A 184 -2.60 -3.06 -4.35
C ASN A 184 -1.78 -4.30 -3.99
N ASN A 185 -0.45 -4.19 -3.99
CA ASN A 185 0.45 -5.27 -3.60
C ASN A 185 0.17 -5.70 -2.15
N GLN A 186 -0.08 -4.75 -1.24
CA GLN A 186 -0.45 -5.06 0.14
C GLN A 186 -1.71 -5.94 0.23
N ILE A 187 -2.74 -5.66 -0.58
CA ILE A 187 -3.95 -6.51 -0.62
C ILE A 187 -3.62 -7.87 -1.26
N TYR A 188 -2.88 -7.88 -2.37
CA TYR A 188 -2.53 -9.09 -3.09
C TYR A 188 -1.72 -10.08 -2.23
N ASP A 189 -0.73 -9.56 -1.49
CA ASP A 189 0.17 -10.35 -0.64
C ASP A 189 -0.56 -11.00 0.56
N THR A 190 -1.79 -10.60 0.86
CA THR A 190 -2.63 -11.31 1.83
C THR A 190 -3.01 -12.72 1.36
N ASN A 191 -2.94 -12.99 0.05
CA ASN A 191 -3.41 -14.23 -0.58
C ASN A 191 -4.87 -14.57 -0.20
N ASN A 192 -5.68 -13.56 0.09
CA ASN A 192 -7.08 -13.71 0.46
C ASN A 192 -7.99 -13.25 -0.67
N ASP A 193 -8.54 -14.20 -1.42
CA ASP A 193 -9.40 -13.96 -2.58
C ASP A 193 -10.61 -13.06 -2.26
N SER A 194 -11.10 -13.06 -1.01
CA SER A 194 -12.23 -12.20 -0.60
C SER A 194 -11.90 -10.70 -0.63
N LEU A 195 -10.61 -10.34 -0.62
CA LEU A 195 -10.14 -8.95 -0.68
C LEU A 195 -9.91 -8.47 -2.12
N LEU A 196 -9.95 -9.35 -3.13
CA LEU A 196 -9.74 -8.97 -4.53
C LEU A 196 -10.79 -7.96 -5.04
N LYS A 197 -11.97 -7.92 -4.41
CA LYS A 197 -12.99 -6.89 -4.69
C LYS A 197 -12.47 -5.48 -4.44
N TYR A 198 -11.58 -5.29 -3.45
CA TYR A 198 -10.99 -3.99 -3.13
C TYR A 198 -9.88 -3.62 -4.13
N MET A 199 -9.07 -4.59 -4.57
CA MET A 199 -8.14 -4.37 -5.68
C MET A 199 -8.91 -3.97 -6.96
N LYS A 200 -10.01 -4.65 -7.27
CA LYS A 200 -10.86 -4.29 -8.41
C LYS A 200 -11.35 -2.85 -8.30
N GLN A 201 -11.94 -2.50 -7.16
CA GLN A 201 -12.44 -1.14 -6.88
C GLN A 201 -11.35 -0.07 -7.06
N ILE A 202 -10.15 -0.28 -6.52
CA ILE A 202 -9.04 0.67 -6.62
C ILE A 202 -8.61 0.85 -8.08
N ASN A 203 -8.36 -0.24 -8.80
CA ASN A 203 -7.85 -0.17 -10.17
C ASN A 203 -8.90 0.34 -11.16
N GLU A 204 -10.18 0.03 -10.96
CA GLU A 204 -11.26 0.65 -11.74
C GLU A 204 -11.31 2.17 -11.50
N GLU A 205 -11.08 2.63 -10.27
CA GLU A 205 -11.02 4.07 -9.98
C GLU A 205 -9.81 4.73 -10.64
N VAL A 206 -8.63 4.10 -10.60
CA VAL A 206 -7.45 4.60 -11.33
C VAL A 206 -7.77 4.74 -12.82
N LEU A 207 -8.34 3.72 -13.47
CA LEU A 207 -8.61 3.76 -14.91
C LEU A 207 -9.69 4.76 -15.33
N LYS A 208 -10.52 5.28 -14.41
CA LYS A 208 -11.44 6.39 -14.72
C LYS A 208 -10.69 7.68 -15.05
N TYR A 209 -9.56 7.94 -14.39
CA TYR A 209 -8.79 9.17 -14.55
C TYR A 209 -7.48 8.95 -15.32
N TYR A 210 -6.93 7.74 -15.29
CA TYR A 210 -5.69 7.33 -15.94
C TYR A 210 -5.97 6.12 -16.86
N PRO A 211 -6.72 6.28 -17.96
CA PRO A 211 -7.24 5.17 -18.76
C PRO A 211 -6.15 4.31 -19.43
N ASN A 212 -4.93 4.84 -19.52
CA ASN A 212 -3.78 4.18 -20.13
C ASN A 212 -2.79 3.62 -19.08
N HIS A 213 -3.17 3.54 -17.81
CA HIS A 213 -2.29 3.00 -16.76
C HIS A 213 -2.15 1.47 -16.88
N VAL A 214 -0.98 1.04 -17.34
CA VAL A 214 -0.67 -0.36 -17.71
C VAL A 214 -0.75 -1.29 -16.50
N GLU A 215 -0.26 -0.83 -15.35
CA GLU A 215 -0.22 -1.57 -14.10
C GLU A 215 -1.64 -1.83 -13.58
N SER A 216 -2.56 -0.85 -13.68
CA SER A 216 -3.96 -1.06 -13.28
C SER A 216 -4.73 -1.98 -14.22
N LEU A 217 -4.46 -1.92 -15.53
CA LEU A 217 -5.00 -2.91 -16.48
C LEU A 217 -4.51 -4.32 -16.12
N SER A 218 -3.22 -4.45 -15.79
CA SER A 218 -2.60 -5.71 -15.39
C SER A 218 -3.16 -6.25 -14.08
N ASN A 219 -3.38 -5.40 -13.07
CA ASN A 219 -4.00 -5.79 -11.79
C ASN A 219 -5.45 -6.25 -11.98
N LEU A 220 -6.26 -5.58 -12.80
CA LEU A 220 -7.62 -6.03 -13.11
C LEU A 220 -7.61 -7.38 -13.83
N ALA A 221 -6.65 -7.59 -14.73
CA ALA A 221 -6.48 -8.90 -15.35
C ALA A 221 -6.11 -10.00 -14.36
N ILE A 222 -5.25 -9.72 -13.39
CA ILE A 222 -4.90 -10.66 -12.31
C ILE A 222 -6.15 -11.00 -11.48
N VAL A 223 -6.95 -10.00 -11.09
CA VAL A 223 -8.23 -10.24 -10.38
C VAL A 223 -9.18 -11.12 -11.19
N SER A 224 -9.33 -10.85 -12.49
CA SER A 224 -10.15 -11.66 -13.39
C SER A 224 -9.58 -13.08 -13.58
N LEU A 225 -8.27 -13.25 -13.66
CA LEU A 225 -7.60 -14.55 -13.75
C LEU A 225 -7.86 -15.42 -12.53
N ILE A 226 -7.70 -14.86 -11.32
CA ILE A 226 -7.97 -15.58 -10.06
C ILE A 226 -9.46 -15.96 -9.98
N SER A 227 -10.32 -15.06 -10.42
CA SER A 227 -11.77 -15.29 -10.53
C SER A 227 -12.17 -16.23 -11.69
N LYS A 228 -11.20 -16.75 -12.46
CA LYS A 228 -11.38 -17.60 -13.66
C LYS A 228 -12.19 -16.95 -14.79
N ASN A 229 -12.30 -15.63 -14.80
CA ASN A 229 -12.92 -14.83 -15.85
C ASN A 229 -11.91 -14.51 -16.96
N TYR A 230 -11.45 -15.54 -17.67
CA TYR A 230 -10.32 -15.40 -18.61
C TYR A 230 -10.58 -14.45 -19.78
N ASP A 231 -11.83 -14.32 -20.24
CA ASP A 231 -12.20 -13.36 -21.29
C ASP A 231 -12.04 -11.91 -20.84
N GLU A 232 -12.45 -11.62 -19.60
CA GLU A 232 -12.29 -10.30 -19.01
C GLU A 232 -10.79 -9.98 -18.80
N ALA A 233 -10.02 -10.97 -18.31
CA ALA A 233 -8.58 -10.83 -18.17
C ALA A 233 -7.89 -10.51 -19.51
N LEU A 234 -8.21 -11.25 -20.58
CA LEU A 234 -7.69 -10.97 -21.92
C LEU A 234 -8.09 -9.58 -22.42
N SER A 235 -9.31 -9.12 -22.16
CA SER A 235 -9.75 -7.78 -22.56
C SER A 235 -8.88 -6.67 -21.95
N TYR A 236 -8.54 -6.78 -20.66
CA TYR A 236 -7.63 -5.83 -20.01
C TYR A 236 -6.19 -5.97 -20.52
N LEU A 237 -5.69 -7.19 -20.63
CA LEU A 237 -4.31 -7.44 -21.05
C LEU A 237 -4.03 -7.04 -22.50
N LEU A 238 -4.98 -7.24 -23.41
CA LEU A 238 -4.85 -6.81 -24.81
C LEU A 238 -4.85 -5.28 -24.94
N LYS A 239 -5.48 -4.55 -24.00
CA LYS A 239 -5.32 -3.09 -23.91
C LYS A 239 -3.93 -2.73 -23.38
N ALA A 240 -3.48 -3.39 -22.33
CA ALA A 240 -2.14 -3.20 -21.76
C ALA A 240 -1.03 -3.47 -22.79
N GLU A 241 -1.14 -4.55 -23.58
CA GLU A 241 -0.17 -4.90 -24.63
C GLU A 241 -0.05 -3.80 -25.69
N LYS A 242 -1.15 -3.14 -26.06
CA LYS A 242 -1.10 -2.02 -27.02
C LYS A 242 -0.33 -0.82 -26.50
N LEU A 243 -0.35 -0.61 -25.18
CA LEU A 243 0.31 0.51 -24.51
C LEU A 243 1.78 0.19 -24.21
N ALA A 244 2.07 -1.06 -23.82
CA ALA A 244 3.39 -1.54 -23.47
C ALA A 244 3.66 -2.93 -24.12
N PRO A 245 3.98 -2.96 -25.42
CA PRO A 245 4.09 -4.22 -26.19
C PRO A 245 5.28 -5.10 -25.81
N GLU A 246 6.25 -4.56 -25.09
CA GLU A 246 7.44 -5.27 -24.61
C GLU A 246 7.41 -5.55 -23.11
N ASP A 247 6.36 -5.15 -22.41
CA ASP A 247 6.20 -5.45 -20.99
C ASP A 247 6.01 -6.96 -20.79
N PHE A 248 7.05 -7.62 -20.30
CA PHE A 248 7.04 -9.06 -20.15
C PHE A 248 6.08 -9.55 -19.06
N ILE A 249 5.66 -8.70 -18.12
CA ILE A 249 4.64 -9.03 -17.12
C ILE A 249 3.28 -9.13 -17.82
N VAL A 250 2.93 -8.15 -18.65
CA VAL A 250 1.71 -8.16 -19.48
C VAL A 250 1.70 -9.36 -20.41
N LEU A 251 2.81 -9.59 -21.13
CA LEU A 251 2.96 -10.71 -22.06
C LEU A 251 2.84 -12.07 -21.36
N ASN A 252 3.40 -12.21 -20.15
CA ASN A 252 3.30 -13.44 -19.38
C ASN A 252 1.87 -13.71 -18.91
N ASN A 253 1.16 -12.66 -18.47
CA ASN A 253 -0.24 -12.77 -18.08
C ASN A 253 -1.14 -13.10 -19.30
N LEU A 254 -0.84 -12.58 -20.50
CA LEU A 254 -1.52 -13.00 -21.75
C LEU A 254 -1.29 -14.47 -22.04
N ALA A 255 -0.03 -14.92 -21.99
CA ALA A 255 0.33 -16.31 -22.24
C ALA A 255 -0.41 -17.26 -21.29
N TYR A 256 -0.43 -16.93 -20.00
CA TYR A 256 -1.16 -17.68 -18.99
C TYR A 256 -2.67 -17.66 -19.22
N SER A 257 -3.25 -16.51 -19.55
CA SER A 257 -4.70 -16.38 -19.83
C SER A 257 -5.13 -17.25 -21.02
N TYR A 258 -4.38 -17.21 -22.14
CA TYR A 258 -4.65 -18.07 -23.29
C TYR A 258 -4.48 -19.56 -22.96
N LYS A 259 -3.46 -19.90 -22.16
CA LYS A 259 -3.26 -21.27 -21.68
C LYS A 259 -4.46 -21.76 -20.86
N MET A 260 -4.99 -20.93 -19.95
CA MET A 260 -6.17 -21.29 -19.15
C MET A 260 -7.45 -21.43 -19.98
N LYS A 261 -7.51 -20.75 -21.13
CA LYS A 261 -8.55 -20.92 -22.16
C LYS A 261 -8.33 -22.09 -23.11
N SER A 262 -7.27 -22.88 -22.92
CA SER A 262 -6.86 -23.94 -23.85
C SER A 262 -6.52 -23.45 -25.27
N ASP A 263 -6.28 -22.15 -25.46
CA ASP A 263 -5.78 -21.59 -26.71
C ASP A 263 -4.26 -21.74 -26.77
N LYS A 264 -3.83 -22.96 -27.12
CA LYS A 264 -2.42 -23.37 -27.20
C LYS A 264 -1.64 -22.51 -28.20
N THR A 265 -2.26 -22.08 -29.30
CA THR A 265 -1.61 -21.27 -30.34
C THR A 265 -1.20 -19.91 -29.80
N ASN A 266 -2.14 -19.17 -29.20
CA ASN A 266 -1.82 -17.86 -28.63
C ASN A 266 -0.96 -17.97 -27.38
N ALA A 267 -1.16 -18.99 -26.53
CA ALA A 267 -0.29 -19.22 -25.37
C ALA A 267 1.19 -19.37 -25.79
N ILE A 268 1.46 -20.19 -26.82
CA ILE A 268 2.82 -20.36 -27.36
C ILE A 268 3.37 -19.05 -27.91
N LYS A 269 2.57 -18.31 -28.71
CA LYS A 269 2.97 -17.00 -29.25
C LYS A 269 3.43 -16.06 -28.14
N TYR A 270 2.63 -15.91 -27.07
CA TYR A 270 2.95 -14.97 -26.00
C TYR A 270 4.10 -15.46 -25.11
N TYR A 271 4.21 -16.75 -24.80
CA TYR A 271 5.39 -17.26 -24.08
C TYR A 271 6.69 -17.07 -24.88
N GLN A 272 6.65 -17.12 -26.22
CA GLN A 272 7.81 -16.77 -27.05
C GLN A 272 8.19 -15.28 -26.92
N LEU A 273 7.21 -14.38 -26.80
CA LEU A 273 7.47 -12.96 -26.54
C LEU A 273 8.05 -12.74 -25.14
N VAL A 274 7.56 -13.46 -24.11
CA VAL A 274 8.16 -13.43 -22.76
C VAL A 274 9.62 -13.88 -22.80
N LYS A 275 9.95 -14.93 -23.56
CA LYS A 275 11.35 -15.34 -23.75
C LYS A 275 12.21 -14.26 -24.40
N LYS A 276 11.64 -13.43 -25.27
CA LYS A 276 12.35 -12.38 -26.00
C LYS A 276 12.64 -11.18 -25.09
N TYR A 277 11.64 -10.72 -24.33
CA TYR A 277 11.70 -9.45 -23.60
C TYR A 277 11.87 -9.61 -22.08
N GLY A 278 11.65 -10.80 -21.53
CA GLY A 278 11.69 -11.04 -20.10
C GLY A 278 13.08 -11.05 -19.48
N ASP A 279 13.12 -10.91 -18.16
CA ASP A 279 14.30 -11.20 -17.36
C ASP A 279 14.63 -12.71 -17.34
N ASP A 280 15.77 -13.08 -16.76
CA ASP A 280 16.25 -14.48 -16.76
C ASP A 280 15.27 -15.44 -16.09
N ARG A 281 14.55 -14.98 -15.06
CA ARG A 281 13.54 -15.79 -14.36
C ARG A 281 12.33 -16.01 -15.26
N ALA A 282 11.78 -14.95 -15.85
CA ALA A 282 10.64 -15.01 -16.75
C ALA A 282 10.94 -15.86 -17.99
N LYS A 283 12.15 -15.71 -18.57
CA LYS A 283 12.63 -16.55 -19.68
C LYS A 283 12.63 -18.03 -19.31
N SER A 284 13.22 -18.37 -18.17
CA SER A 284 13.30 -19.75 -17.69
C SER A 284 11.90 -20.36 -17.45
N GLN A 285 10.98 -19.56 -16.89
CA GLN A 285 9.59 -19.98 -16.68
C GLN A 285 8.87 -20.20 -18.02
N ALA A 286 8.98 -19.27 -18.96
CA ALA A 286 8.37 -19.37 -20.28
C ALA A 286 8.89 -20.58 -21.07
N GLU A 287 10.17 -20.91 -20.97
CA GLU A 287 10.75 -22.12 -21.58
C GLU A 287 10.13 -23.41 -21.05
N ASN A 288 9.92 -23.49 -19.74
CA ASN A 288 9.29 -24.66 -19.14
C ASN A 288 7.82 -24.78 -19.57
N GLU A 289 7.10 -23.67 -19.64
CA GLU A 289 5.71 -23.66 -20.12
C GLU A 289 5.59 -24.03 -21.60
N LEU A 290 6.50 -23.56 -22.46
CA LEU A 290 6.55 -23.95 -23.87
C LEU A 290 6.78 -25.45 -24.06
N LYS A 291 7.67 -26.07 -23.28
CA LYS A 291 7.90 -27.53 -23.34
C LYS A 291 6.63 -28.31 -22.98
N LYS A 292 5.93 -27.90 -21.92
CA LYS A 292 4.65 -28.53 -21.51
C LYS A 292 3.57 -28.37 -22.58
N LEU A 293 3.52 -27.20 -23.20
CA LEU A 293 2.56 -26.92 -24.26
C LEU A 293 2.89 -27.64 -25.57
N GLN A 294 4.11 -28.16 -25.79
CA GLN A 294 4.46 -28.87 -27.02
C GLN A 294 4.26 -30.40 -26.94
N GLN A 295 4.03 -30.91 -25.73
CA GLN A 295 3.55 -32.27 -25.49
C GLN A 295 2.05 -32.38 -25.81
#